data_AF-A0A328SRP8-F1
#
_entry.id   AF-A0A328SRP8-F1
#
_cell.length_a   1.000
_cell.length_b   1.000
_cell.length_c   1.000
_cell.angle_alpha   90.00
_cell.angle_beta   90.00
_cell.angle_gamma   90.00
#
_symmetry.space_group_name_H-M   'P 1'
#
loop_
_entity.id
_entity.type
_entity.pdbx_description
1 polymer ?
#
loop_
_entity_poly.entity_id
_entity_poly.type
_entity_poly.pdbx_seq_one_letter_code
_entity_poly.pdbx_strand_id
1 'polypeptide(L)'
;MAKIKVEKLTKIFGPHPEQGLRMLDEGKSNADIRETGQAVGIADVSFEVEEGEFLVVMGLSGSGKSTLIRCLNRLNEPTRGHIFIDGDDITRLDRQALLKLRQTKISMVFQHFALFPHRTVVDNAAYGLEVQGLDADERRRRANEALELVGLDGWADSYPGQLSGGMQQRVGLARALAVEPDILLMDEAFSALDPLIRRDMQHEMMQLQQRVKKTIVFITHDLDEALQVGDRIVLMKDGRVVQIGTPEEILNNPANAYVERFVENVDMSRVLTAQSVLQRARVVAFPNDGPRTVLRKMADENYASLLVVNRDYTLVGSISAEAASKAVRDGVEHIESLVEETPSVTPSESLMNVIGILADWRWLLPVVDENNKVLGVVTRAGVLTALAENNDTSDSEAERSDAA
;
A
#
# COMPACT_ATOMS: atom_id res chain seq x y z
N MET A 1 -2.69 -11.44 -14.91
CA MET A 1 -2.07 -11.02 -16.20
C MET A 1 -1.95 -9.53 -16.06
N ALA A 2 -0.75 -9.00 -16.10
CA ALA A 2 -0.50 -7.61 -15.74
C ALA A 2 -1.41 -6.63 -16.51
N LYS A 3 -2.09 -5.76 -15.76
CA LYS A 3 -2.90 -4.66 -16.30
C LYS A 3 -2.01 -3.63 -16.99
N ILE A 4 -0.86 -3.34 -16.40
CA ILE A 4 0.20 -2.49 -16.95
C ILE A 4 1.51 -3.27 -16.91
N LYS A 5 2.23 -3.29 -18.03
CA LYS A 5 3.60 -3.83 -18.07
C LYS A 5 4.54 -2.80 -18.68
N VAL A 6 5.66 -2.56 -18.02
CA VAL A 6 6.69 -1.61 -18.44
C VAL A 6 7.97 -2.40 -18.70
N GLU A 7 8.55 -2.23 -19.89
CA GLU A 7 9.78 -2.94 -20.29
C GLU A 7 10.86 -1.95 -20.75
N LYS A 8 11.98 -1.92 -20.02
CA LYS A 8 13.20 -1.18 -20.35
C LYS A 8 12.95 0.29 -20.71
N LEU A 9 12.04 0.92 -19.99
CA LEU A 9 11.57 2.26 -20.27
C LEU A 9 12.64 3.30 -19.90
N THR A 10 13.04 4.10 -20.89
CA THR A 10 14.04 5.16 -20.73
C THR A 10 13.51 6.45 -21.32
N LYS A 11 13.75 7.56 -20.62
CA LYS A 11 13.47 8.91 -21.09
C LYS A 11 14.70 9.79 -20.90
N ILE A 12 15.21 10.30 -22.01
CA ILE A 12 16.20 11.37 -22.06
C ILE A 12 15.50 12.67 -22.49
N PHE A 13 15.75 13.74 -21.75
CA PHE A 13 15.37 15.11 -22.08
C PHE A 13 16.53 15.84 -22.73
N GLY A 14 16.23 16.85 -23.53
CA GLY A 14 17.21 17.68 -24.22
C GLY A 14 17.06 17.62 -25.75
N PRO A 15 17.87 18.41 -26.47
CA PRO A 15 17.76 18.54 -27.94
C PRO A 15 18.18 17.28 -28.72
N HIS A 16 18.98 16.39 -28.13
CA HIS A 16 19.58 15.23 -28.81
C HIS A 16 19.49 13.98 -27.92
N PRO A 17 18.28 13.48 -27.64
CA PRO A 17 18.07 12.40 -26.68
C PRO A 17 18.79 11.10 -27.09
N GLU A 18 18.97 10.85 -28.40
CA GLU A 18 19.72 9.70 -28.93
C GLU A 18 21.21 9.71 -28.58
N GLN A 19 21.80 10.90 -28.39
CA GLN A 19 23.18 11.01 -27.90
C GLN A 19 23.24 10.62 -26.43
N GLY A 20 22.34 11.16 -25.61
CA GLY A 20 22.26 10.81 -24.19
C GLY A 20 21.94 9.32 -23.97
N LEU A 21 21.12 8.72 -24.84
CA LEU A 21 20.83 7.28 -24.80
C LEU A 21 22.08 6.44 -25.08
N ARG A 22 22.87 6.80 -26.11
CA ARG A 22 24.15 6.12 -26.41
C ARG A 22 25.13 6.22 -25.24
N MET A 23 25.27 7.41 -24.66
CA MET A 23 26.13 7.61 -23.49
C MET A 23 25.67 6.77 -22.29
N LEU A 24 24.36 6.67 -22.07
CA LEU A 24 23.79 5.82 -21.03
C LEU A 24 24.13 4.34 -21.26
N ASP A 25 24.04 3.87 -22.50
CA ASP A 25 24.38 2.48 -22.88
C ASP A 25 25.89 2.20 -22.77
N GLU A 26 26.73 3.23 -22.95
CA GLU A 26 28.19 3.18 -22.69
C GLU A 26 28.55 3.24 -21.20
N GLY A 27 27.55 3.31 -20.30
CA GLY A 27 27.75 3.35 -18.85
C GLY A 27 28.18 4.71 -18.31
N LYS A 28 28.00 5.81 -19.06
CA LYS A 28 28.25 7.16 -18.58
C LYS A 28 27.29 7.53 -17.45
N SER A 29 27.76 8.36 -16.53
CA SER A 29 26.95 8.83 -15.40
C SER A 29 25.90 9.85 -15.85
N ASN A 30 24.86 10.04 -15.04
CA ASN A 30 23.87 11.10 -15.26
C ASN A 30 24.52 12.50 -15.29
N ALA A 31 25.64 12.69 -14.60
CA ALA A 31 26.40 13.95 -14.61
C ALA A 31 27.09 14.18 -15.96
N ASP A 32 27.79 13.18 -16.50
CA ASP A 32 28.44 13.25 -17.82
C ASP A 32 27.42 13.55 -18.93
N ILE A 33 26.25 12.91 -18.87
CA ILE A 33 25.16 13.15 -19.82
C ILE A 33 24.64 14.60 -19.69
N ARG A 34 24.59 15.13 -18.47
CA ARG A 34 24.17 16.51 -18.20
C ARG A 34 25.11 17.56 -18.80
N GLU A 35 26.41 17.28 -18.86
CA GLU A 35 27.39 18.16 -19.51
C GLU A 35 27.12 18.34 -21.02
N THR A 36 26.44 17.38 -21.65
CA THR A 36 26.03 17.46 -23.07
C THR A 36 24.71 18.22 -23.28
N GLY A 37 24.14 18.81 -22.23
CA GLY A 37 22.84 19.49 -22.28
C GLY A 37 21.64 18.55 -22.39
N GLN A 38 21.83 17.24 -22.17
CA GLN A 38 20.76 16.26 -22.02
C GLN A 38 20.48 15.99 -20.54
N ALA A 39 19.34 15.41 -20.19
CA ALA A 39 19.08 14.97 -18.82
C ALA A 39 18.39 13.61 -18.81
N VAL A 40 18.90 12.69 -17.99
CA VAL A 40 18.25 11.40 -17.76
C VAL A 40 17.04 11.62 -16.86
N GLY A 41 15.84 11.36 -17.39
CA GLY A 41 14.60 11.41 -16.64
C GLY A 41 14.31 10.08 -15.95
N ILE A 42 14.31 9.00 -16.74
CA ILE A 42 14.28 7.62 -16.26
C ILE A 42 15.20 6.75 -17.14
N ALA A 43 15.73 5.68 -16.57
CA ALA A 43 16.69 4.79 -17.22
C ALA A 43 16.39 3.32 -16.90
N ASP A 44 16.05 2.56 -17.94
CA ASP A 44 15.88 1.11 -17.91
C ASP A 44 14.87 0.62 -16.84
N VAL A 45 13.75 1.33 -16.73
CA VAL A 45 12.70 1.01 -15.76
C VAL A 45 11.85 -0.15 -16.30
N SER A 46 11.72 -1.22 -15.52
CA SER A 46 10.85 -2.36 -15.84
C SER A 46 10.07 -2.82 -14.60
N PHE A 47 8.75 -2.99 -14.74
CA PHE A 47 7.87 -3.53 -13.70
C PHE A 47 6.49 -3.89 -14.28
N GLU A 48 5.70 -4.59 -13.48
CA GLU A 48 4.33 -4.99 -13.81
C GLU A 48 3.37 -4.54 -12.69
N VAL A 49 2.16 -4.16 -13.09
CA VAL A 49 1.03 -3.82 -12.21
C VAL A 49 -0.12 -4.75 -12.55
N GLU A 50 -0.59 -5.52 -11.58
CA GLU A 50 -1.76 -6.38 -11.69
C GLU A 50 -3.06 -5.57 -11.61
N GLU A 51 -4.15 -6.19 -12.07
CA GLU A 51 -5.46 -5.55 -12.05
C GLU A 51 -5.96 -5.35 -10.60
N GLY A 52 -6.35 -4.12 -10.28
CA GLY A 52 -6.82 -3.73 -8.95
C GLY A 52 -5.69 -3.44 -7.95
N GLU A 53 -4.43 -3.59 -8.35
CA GLU A 53 -3.26 -3.31 -7.52
C GLU A 53 -3.11 -1.81 -7.28
N PHE A 54 -2.79 -1.45 -6.03
CA PHE A 54 -2.34 -0.13 -5.63
C PHE A 54 -0.82 -0.10 -5.61
N LEU A 55 -0.21 0.23 -6.76
CA LEU A 55 1.24 0.36 -6.89
C LEU A 55 1.67 1.77 -6.47
N VAL A 56 2.58 1.86 -5.51
CA VAL A 56 3.18 3.12 -5.10
C VAL A 56 4.57 3.28 -5.72
N VAL A 57 4.84 4.43 -6.31
CA VAL A 57 6.15 4.82 -6.84
C VAL A 57 6.76 5.87 -5.92
N MET A 58 7.91 5.53 -5.34
CA MET A 58 8.56 6.30 -4.29
C MET A 58 9.98 6.74 -4.67
N GLY A 59 10.50 7.70 -3.90
CA GLY A 59 11.87 8.18 -4.03
C GLY A 59 11.97 9.69 -3.81
N LEU A 60 13.20 10.20 -3.70
CA LEU A 60 13.45 11.62 -3.47
C LEU A 60 13.01 12.50 -4.66
N SER A 61 12.94 13.81 -4.43
CA SER A 61 12.76 14.77 -5.52
C SER A 61 13.85 14.58 -6.58
N GLY A 62 13.45 14.61 -7.86
CA GLY A 62 14.37 14.39 -8.98
C GLY A 62 14.70 12.92 -9.31
N SER A 63 14.14 11.92 -8.59
CA SER A 63 14.40 10.51 -8.87
C SER A 63 13.74 9.94 -10.13
N GLY A 64 12.91 10.72 -10.83
CA GLY A 64 12.26 10.32 -12.09
C GLY A 64 10.80 9.86 -11.98
N LYS A 65 10.20 9.80 -10.77
CA LYS A 65 8.82 9.33 -10.52
C LYS A 65 7.80 10.01 -11.44
N SER A 66 7.74 11.33 -11.40
CA SER A 66 6.77 12.09 -12.18
C SER A 66 7.06 12.08 -13.68
N THR A 67 8.29 11.72 -14.09
CA THR A 67 8.61 11.41 -15.49
C THR A 67 8.03 10.06 -15.88
N LEU A 68 8.20 9.04 -15.04
CA LEU A 68 7.66 7.69 -15.25
C LEU A 68 6.14 7.72 -15.46
N ILE A 69 5.39 8.33 -14.56
CA ILE A 69 3.91 8.36 -14.68
C ILE A 69 3.43 9.12 -15.92
N ARG A 70 4.14 10.19 -16.30
CA ARG A 70 3.86 10.93 -17.53
C ARG A 70 4.20 10.10 -18.77
N CYS A 71 5.18 9.20 -18.70
CA CYS A 71 5.43 8.23 -19.76
C CYS A 71 4.35 7.14 -19.82
N LEU A 72 3.82 6.66 -18.69
CA LEU A 72 2.67 5.74 -18.67
C LEU A 72 1.46 6.31 -19.39
N ASN A 73 1.19 7.61 -19.20
CA ASN A 73 0.13 8.32 -19.92
C ASN A 73 0.59 8.82 -21.31
N ARG A 74 1.84 8.58 -21.74
CA ARG A 74 2.50 9.16 -22.93
C ARG A 74 2.40 10.69 -23.07
N LEU A 75 2.24 11.41 -21.96
CA LEU A 75 2.38 12.88 -21.94
C LEU A 75 3.84 13.27 -22.21
N ASN A 76 4.76 12.44 -21.73
CA ASN A 76 6.15 12.43 -22.16
C ASN A 76 6.37 11.18 -23.02
N GLU A 77 6.73 11.37 -24.29
CA GLU A 77 7.09 10.23 -25.14
C GLU A 77 8.39 9.59 -24.65
N PRO A 78 8.42 8.27 -24.39
CA PRO A 78 9.64 7.58 -23.99
C PRO A 78 10.68 7.65 -25.11
N THR A 79 11.96 7.68 -24.75
CA THR A 79 13.07 7.59 -25.72
C THR A 79 13.28 6.15 -26.17
N ARG A 80 13.11 5.19 -25.26
CA ARG A 80 13.21 3.74 -25.52
C ARG A 80 12.29 2.98 -24.57
N GLY A 81 11.93 1.76 -24.97
CA GLY A 81 11.19 0.80 -24.16
C GLY A 81 9.73 0.69 -24.59
N HIS A 82 9.01 -0.20 -23.91
CA HIS A 82 7.62 -0.51 -24.22
C HIS A 82 6.76 -0.37 -22.98
N ILE A 83 5.50 -0.01 -23.21
CA ILE A 83 4.46 0.09 -22.19
C ILE A 83 3.27 -0.67 -22.75
N PHE A 84 2.81 -1.67 -22.04
CA PHE A 84 1.65 -2.47 -22.41
C PHE A 84 0.51 -2.18 -21.44
N ILE A 85 -0.70 -2.02 -21.97
CA ILE A 85 -1.93 -1.93 -21.18
C ILE A 85 -2.91 -2.95 -21.74
N ASP A 86 -3.44 -3.83 -20.88
CA ASP A 86 -4.27 -4.97 -21.30
C ASP A 86 -3.59 -5.85 -22.37
N GLY A 87 -2.25 -5.90 -22.37
CA GLY A 87 -1.44 -6.61 -23.36
C GLY A 87 -1.12 -5.84 -24.65
N ASP A 88 -1.73 -4.68 -24.90
CA ASP A 88 -1.49 -3.86 -26.09
C ASP A 88 -0.30 -2.91 -25.88
N ASP A 89 0.70 -2.90 -26.78
CA ASP A 89 1.84 -1.96 -26.72
C ASP A 89 1.38 -0.54 -27.05
N ILE A 90 1.18 0.28 -26.02
CA ILE A 90 0.65 1.62 -26.17
C ILE A 90 1.66 2.59 -26.79
N THR A 91 2.96 2.25 -26.80
CA THR A 91 4.01 3.13 -27.37
C THR A 91 3.92 3.21 -28.90
N ARG A 92 3.27 2.23 -29.53
CA ARG A 92 3.08 2.17 -30.98
C ARG A 92 1.74 2.74 -31.44
N LEU A 93 0.86 3.12 -30.52
CA LEU A 93 -0.44 3.69 -30.86
C LEU A 93 -0.26 5.02 -31.58
N ASP A 94 -1.08 5.20 -32.62
CA ASP A 94 -1.25 6.50 -33.25
C ASP A 94 -1.97 7.49 -32.32
N ARG A 95 -2.08 8.74 -32.78
CA ARG A 95 -2.68 9.81 -31.99
C ARG A 95 -4.15 9.57 -31.65
N GLN A 96 -4.94 8.95 -32.54
CA GLN A 96 -6.37 8.74 -32.32
C GLN A 96 -6.61 7.61 -31.32
N ALA A 97 -5.90 6.50 -31.48
CA ALA A 97 -5.97 5.37 -30.57
C ALA A 97 -5.45 5.75 -29.17
N LEU A 98 -4.36 6.53 -29.07
CA LEU A 98 -3.87 7.06 -27.81
C LEU A 98 -4.88 7.99 -27.13
N LEU A 99 -5.55 8.86 -27.90
CA LEU A 99 -6.60 9.73 -27.36
C LEU A 99 -7.76 8.90 -26.80
N LYS A 100 -8.21 7.89 -27.53
CA LYS A 100 -9.27 6.99 -27.07
C LYS A 100 -8.87 6.26 -25.78
N LEU A 101 -7.66 5.73 -25.71
CA LEU A 101 -7.11 5.10 -24.50
C LEU A 101 -7.16 6.07 -23.30
N ARG A 102 -6.71 7.31 -23.47
CA ARG A 102 -6.77 8.35 -22.41
C ARG A 102 -8.17 8.78 -22.04
N GLN A 103 -9.12 8.66 -22.96
CA GLN A 103 -10.51 9.00 -22.68
C GLN A 103 -11.20 7.90 -21.89
N THR A 104 -10.92 6.63 -22.17
CA THR A 104 -11.74 5.52 -21.64
C THR A 104 -11.06 4.66 -20.60
N LYS A 105 -9.72 4.60 -20.58
CA LYS A 105 -8.97 3.60 -19.78
C LYS A 105 -8.12 4.24 -18.68
N ILE A 106 -7.59 5.42 -18.91
CA ILE A 106 -6.62 6.07 -18.01
C ILE A 106 -7.18 7.42 -17.56
N SER A 107 -7.14 7.68 -16.26
CA SER A 107 -7.27 9.05 -15.75
C SER A 107 -6.03 9.45 -14.97
N MET A 108 -5.75 10.75 -14.95
CA MET A 108 -4.61 11.32 -14.25
C MET A 108 -5.05 12.40 -13.26
N VAL A 109 -4.54 12.29 -12.03
CA VAL A 109 -4.65 13.30 -10.97
C VAL A 109 -3.27 13.95 -10.80
N PHE A 110 -3.20 15.25 -11.03
CA PHE A 110 -1.96 16.02 -10.97
C PHE A 110 -1.72 16.58 -9.56
N GLN A 111 -0.44 16.84 -9.23
CA GLN A 111 -0.02 17.49 -7.99
C GLN A 111 -0.71 18.84 -7.75
N HIS A 112 -0.80 19.67 -8.80
CA HIS A 112 -1.64 20.86 -8.78
C HIS A 112 -2.96 20.53 -9.45
N PHE A 113 -4.07 20.80 -8.77
CA PHE A 113 -5.43 20.30 -9.09
C PHE A 113 -5.87 20.55 -10.54
N ALA A 114 -5.25 21.53 -11.21
CA ALA A 114 -5.47 21.86 -12.62
C ALA A 114 -6.97 22.00 -12.94
N LEU A 115 -7.72 22.58 -12.00
CA LEU A 115 -9.13 22.88 -12.18
C LEU A 115 -9.26 24.11 -13.08
N PHE A 116 -10.30 24.11 -13.90
CA PHE A 116 -10.66 25.26 -14.72
C PHE A 116 -11.38 26.28 -13.83
N PRO A 117 -10.78 27.46 -13.55
CA PRO A 117 -11.32 28.41 -12.59
C PRO A 117 -12.61 29.09 -13.08
N HIS A 118 -12.86 29.05 -14.39
CA HIS A 118 -14.02 29.63 -15.06
C HIS A 118 -15.18 28.64 -15.24
N ARG A 119 -15.04 27.41 -14.72
CA ARG A 119 -16.06 26.36 -14.74
C ARG A 119 -16.49 26.04 -13.32
N THR A 120 -17.74 25.61 -13.16
CA THR A 120 -18.24 25.14 -11.86
C THR A 120 -17.55 23.82 -11.47
N VAL A 121 -17.75 23.40 -10.22
CA VAL A 121 -17.24 22.13 -9.69
C VAL A 121 -17.78 20.94 -10.48
N VAL A 122 -19.09 20.93 -10.78
CA VAL A 122 -19.71 19.86 -11.59
C VAL A 122 -19.20 19.88 -13.04
N ASP A 123 -18.99 21.06 -13.64
CA ASP A 123 -18.43 21.16 -14.99
C ASP A 123 -16.97 20.70 -15.06
N ASN A 124 -16.20 20.92 -13.99
CA ASN A 124 -14.86 20.38 -13.86
C ASN A 124 -14.90 18.85 -13.80
N ALA A 125 -15.78 18.29 -12.97
CA ALA A 125 -15.94 16.84 -12.85
C ALA A 125 -16.45 16.20 -14.15
N ALA A 126 -17.37 16.86 -14.86
CA ALA A 126 -17.95 16.39 -16.11
C ALA A 126 -17.04 16.52 -17.34
N TYR A 127 -15.91 17.25 -17.24
CA TYR A 127 -15.10 17.63 -18.40
C TYR A 127 -14.62 16.44 -19.24
N GLY A 128 -14.17 15.35 -18.61
CA GLY A 128 -13.72 14.16 -19.33
C GLY A 128 -14.83 13.53 -20.16
N LEU A 129 -16.06 13.51 -19.63
CA LEU A 129 -17.24 12.99 -20.30
C LEU A 129 -17.73 13.94 -21.42
N GLU A 130 -17.58 15.26 -21.26
CA GLU A 130 -17.81 16.25 -22.32
C GLU A 130 -16.91 16.00 -23.52
N VAL A 131 -15.62 15.77 -23.26
CA VAL A 131 -14.63 15.48 -24.29
C VAL A 131 -14.90 14.14 -25.01
N GLN A 132 -15.51 13.18 -24.33
CA GLN A 132 -16.01 11.93 -24.94
C GLN A 132 -17.29 12.11 -25.76
N GLY A 133 -17.97 13.26 -25.65
CA GLY A 133 -19.20 13.56 -26.39
C GLY A 133 -20.46 12.96 -25.80
N LEU A 134 -20.49 12.65 -24.50
CA LEU A 134 -21.71 12.16 -23.82
C LEU A 134 -22.80 13.25 -23.77
N ASP A 135 -24.05 12.82 -23.60
CA ASP A 135 -25.18 13.74 -23.45
C ASP A 135 -25.05 14.62 -22.19
N ALA A 136 -25.56 15.85 -22.22
CA ALA A 136 -25.41 16.79 -21.11
C ALA A 136 -26.02 16.30 -19.79
N ASP A 137 -27.18 15.67 -19.84
CA ASP A 137 -27.87 15.20 -18.63
C ASP A 137 -27.13 14.03 -18.00
N GLU A 138 -26.67 13.10 -18.83
CA GLU A 138 -25.88 11.94 -18.38
C GLU A 138 -24.52 12.36 -17.81
N ARG A 139 -23.86 13.34 -18.43
CA ARG A 139 -22.59 13.89 -17.92
C ARG A 139 -22.76 14.51 -16.55
N ARG A 140 -23.81 15.33 -16.38
CA ARG A 140 -24.09 15.99 -15.10
C ARG A 140 -24.44 14.97 -14.02
N ARG A 141 -25.22 13.94 -14.35
CA ARG A 141 -25.55 12.85 -13.43
C ARG A 141 -24.29 12.14 -12.91
N ARG A 142 -23.43 11.64 -13.79
CA ARG A 142 -22.18 10.95 -13.39
C ARG A 142 -21.21 11.87 -12.65
N ALA A 143 -21.11 13.13 -13.06
CA ALA A 143 -20.29 14.11 -12.36
C ALA A 143 -20.78 14.33 -10.91
N ASN A 144 -22.10 14.43 -10.70
CA ASN A 144 -22.66 14.54 -9.36
C ASN A 144 -22.43 13.27 -8.53
N GLU A 145 -22.61 12.08 -9.10
CA GLU A 145 -22.30 10.81 -8.42
C GLU A 145 -20.83 10.75 -8.00
N ALA A 146 -19.91 11.16 -8.88
CA ALA A 146 -18.50 11.25 -8.55
C ALA A 146 -18.20 12.29 -7.46
N LEU A 147 -18.91 13.41 -7.43
CA LEU A 147 -18.79 14.43 -6.37
C LEU A 147 -19.32 13.92 -5.03
N GLU A 148 -20.43 13.17 -5.02
CA GLU A 148 -20.98 12.53 -3.83
C GLU A 148 -20.00 11.50 -3.25
N LEU A 149 -19.38 10.68 -4.12
CA LEU A 149 -18.37 9.69 -3.73
C LEU A 149 -17.16 10.29 -3.02
N VAL A 150 -16.79 11.54 -3.34
CA VAL A 150 -15.69 12.27 -2.69
C VAL A 150 -16.16 13.23 -1.59
N GLY A 151 -17.43 13.16 -1.19
CA GLY A 151 -17.99 13.97 -0.09
C GLY A 151 -18.19 15.45 -0.42
N LEU A 152 -18.42 15.79 -1.69
CA LEU A 152 -18.69 17.17 -2.15
C LEU A 152 -20.16 17.39 -2.55
N ASP A 153 -21.08 16.66 -1.92
CA ASP A 153 -22.52 16.91 -2.08
C ASP A 153 -22.86 18.38 -1.74
N GLY A 154 -23.72 19.01 -2.55
CA GLY A 154 -24.11 20.40 -2.41
C GLY A 154 -23.13 21.45 -2.95
N TRP A 155 -21.93 21.06 -3.42
CA TRP A 155 -20.93 22.00 -3.96
C TRP A 155 -20.91 22.11 -5.48
N ALA A 156 -21.77 21.36 -6.18
CA ALA A 156 -21.80 21.22 -7.63
C ALA A 156 -21.74 22.56 -8.40
N ASP A 157 -22.53 23.55 -7.98
CA ASP A 157 -22.65 24.85 -8.67
C ASP A 157 -21.62 25.88 -8.19
N SER A 158 -20.75 25.53 -7.24
CA SER A 158 -19.66 26.42 -6.79
C SER A 158 -18.53 26.48 -7.81
N TYR A 159 -17.67 27.48 -7.69
CA TYR A 159 -16.44 27.63 -8.47
C TYR A 159 -15.21 27.21 -7.64
N PRO A 160 -14.11 26.75 -8.26
CA PRO A 160 -12.90 26.32 -7.55
C PRO A 160 -12.36 27.34 -6.54
N GLY A 161 -12.44 28.65 -6.84
CA GLY A 161 -11.99 29.71 -5.94
C GLY A 161 -12.81 29.87 -4.66
N GLN A 162 -13.97 29.20 -4.55
CA GLN A 162 -14.83 29.18 -3.37
C GLN A 162 -14.55 27.95 -2.48
N LEU A 163 -13.64 27.07 -2.90
CA LEU A 163 -13.32 25.82 -2.22
C LEU A 163 -11.98 25.90 -1.48
N SER A 164 -11.87 25.17 -0.37
CA SER A 164 -10.58 24.91 0.27
C SER A 164 -9.67 24.06 -0.63
N GLY A 165 -8.35 24.03 -0.36
CA GLY A 165 -7.40 23.22 -1.14
C GLY A 165 -7.77 21.73 -1.16
N GLY A 166 -8.17 21.17 -0.03
CA GLY A 166 -8.64 19.78 0.06
C GLY A 166 -9.90 19.51 -0.76
N MET A 167 -10.83 20.46 -0.78
CA MET A 167 -12.03 20.35 -1.62
C MET A 167 -11.69 20.43 -3.11
N GLN A 168 -10.80 21.35 -3.52
CA GLN A 168 -10.32 21.42 -4.92
C GLN A 168 -9.67 20.09 -5.36
N GLN A 169 -8.95 19.44 -4.46
CA GLN A 169 -8.39 18.14 -4.75
C GLN A 169 -9.44 17.06 -4.95
N ARG A 170 -10.47 17.02 -4.08
CA ARG A 170 -11.62 16.12 -4.23
C ARG A 170 -12.33 16.33 -5.56
N VAL A 171 -12.45 17.58 -6.05
CA VAL A 171 -12.95 17.85 -7.41
C VAL A 171 -12.05 17.25 -8.49
N GLY A 172 -10.73 17.38 -8.34
CA GLY A 172 -9.76 16.78 -9.27
C GLY A 172 -9.86 15.25 -9.32
N LEU A 173 -10.09 14.62 -8.16
CA LEU A 173 -10.34 13.19 -8.03
C LEU A 173 -11.70 12.80 -8.64
N ALA A 174 -12.78 13.52 -8.32
CA ALA A 174 -14.10 13.30 -8.90
C ALA A 174 -14.07 13.39 -10.43
N ARG A 175 -13.32 14.35 -10.99
CA ARG A 175 -13.10 14.45 -12.45
C ARG A 175 -12.45 13.21 -13.04
N ALA A 176 -11.48 12.62 -12.33
CA ALA A 176 -10.83 11.39 -12.76
C ALA A 176 -11.74 10.17 -12.62
N LEU A 177 -12.61 10.14 -11.61
CA LEU A 177 -13.52 9.02 -11.34
C LEU A 177 -14.79 9.05 -12.19
N ALA A 178 -15.28 10.23 -12.57
CA ALA A 178 -16.52 10.39 -13.34
C ALA A 178 -16.49 9.67 -14.69
N VAL A 179 -15.30 9.49 -15.29
CA VAL A 179 -15.10 8.73 -16.54
C VAL A 179 -14.92 7.23 -16.34
N GLU A 180 -15.04 6.74 -15.10
CA GLU A 180 -14.94 5.33 -14.71
C GLU A 180 -13.69 4.59 -15.26
N PRO A 181 -12.48 5.17 -15.16
CA PRO A 181 -11.28 4.63 -15.81
C PRO A 181 -10.88 3.27 -15.22
N ASP A 182 -10.19 2.45 -16.00
CA ASP A 182 -9.59 1.20 -15.50
C ASP A 182 -8.35 1.48 -14.63
N ILE A 183 -7.60 2.52 -15.00
CA ILE A 183 -6.30 2.89 -14.42
C ILE A 183 -6.36 4.34 -13.92
N LEU A 184 -5.95 4.55 -12.68
CA LEU A 184 -5.79 5.87 -12.07
C LEU A 184 -4.30 6.16 -11.84
N LEU A 185 -3.80 7.21 -12.47
CA LEU A 185 -2.44 7.70 -12.34
C LEU A 185 -2.42 8.94 -11.44
N MET A 186 -1.71 8.90 -10.32
CA MET A 186 -1.71 9.99 -9.34
C MET A 186 -0.28 10.49 -9.11
N ASP A 187 -0.01 11.76 -9.43
CA ASP A 187 1.33 12.37 -9.28
C ASP A 187 1.34 13.28 -8.04
N GLU A 188 1.85 12.78 -6.91
CA GLU A 188 1.93 13.49 -5.62
C GLU A 188 0.63 14.18 -5.21
N ALA A 189 -0.50 13.49 -5.41
CA ALA A 189 -1.81 14.11 -5.25
C ALA A 189 -1.99 14.73 -3.85
N PHE A 190 -1.49 14.08 -2.78
CA PHE A 190 -1.71 14.53 -1.40
C PHE A 190 -0.67 15.51 -0.84
N SER A 191 0.41 15.79 -1.58
CA SER A 191 1.57 16.51 -1.02
C SER A 191 1.29 17.96 -0.66
N ALA A 192 0.34 18.60 -1.35
CA ALA A 192 -0.04 20.00 -1.12
C ALA A 192 -1.04 20.19 0.04
N LEU A 193 -1.43 19.12 0.73
CA LEU A 193 -2.44 19.16 1.79
C LEU A 193 -1.84 19.24 3.19
N ASP A 194 -2.56 19.93 4.08
CA ASP A 194 -2.33 19.91 5.52
C ASP A 194 -2.45 18.47 6.07
N PRO A 195 -1.69 18.10 7.13
CA PRO A 195 -1.62 16.71 7.62
C PRO A 195 -2.96 16.06 7.98
N LEU A 196 -3.92 16.82 8.52
CA LEU A 196 -5.25 16.29 8.86
C LEU A 196 -6.04 15.94 7.60
N ILE A 197 -6.15 16.89 6.66
CA ILE A 197 -6.87 16.71 5.40
C ILE A 197 -6.24 15.59 4.57
N ARG A 198 -4.90 15.49 4.58
CA ARG A 198 -4.15 14.42 3.94
C ARG A 198 -4.60 13.04 4.44
N ARG A 199 -4.68 12.82 5.76
CA ARG A 199 -5.12 11.55 6.35
C ARG A 199 -6.57 11.21 5.99
N ASP A 200 -7.46 12.21 6.03
CA ASP A 200 -8.86 12.01 5.66
C ASP A 200 -8.96 11.59 4.19
N MET A 201 -8.21 12.26 3.30
CA MET A 201 -8.17 11.92 1.86
C MET A 201 -7.59 10.53 1.59
N GLN A 202 -6.55 10.13 2.32
CA GLN A 202 -5.98 8.78 2.21
C GLN A 202 -6.99 7.72 2.64
N HIS A 203 -7.69 7.94 3.77
CA HIS A 203 -8.71 7.02 4.25
C HIS A 203 -9.87 6.89 3.25
N GLU A 204 -10.35 8.01 2.71
CA GLU A 204 -11.35 8.02 1.64
C GLU A 204 -10.86 7.27 0.39
N MET A 205 -9.60 7.45 -0.01
CA MET A 205 -9.01 6.74 -1.14
C MET A 205 -8.95 5.23 -0.91
N MET A 206 -8.57 4.78 0.29
CA MET A 206 -8.57 3.35 0.63
C MET A 206 -9.98 2.77 0.55
N GLN A 207 -10.97 3.47 1.12
CA GLN A 207 -12.38 3.03 1.02
C GLN A 207 -12.86 3.01 -0.44
N LEU A 208 -12.46 4.00 -1.24
CA LEU A 208 -12.79 4.06 -2.66
C LEU A 208 -12.16 2.90 -3.43
N GLN A 209 -10.87 2.61 -3.20
CA GLN A 209 -10.19 1.48 -3.84
C GLN A 209 -10.87 0.15 -3.50
N GLN A 210 -11.27 -0.05 -2.24
CA GLN A 210 -11.99 -1.27 -1.83
C GLN A 210 -13.34 -1.44 -2.56
N ARG A 211 -14.03 -0.34 -2.84
CA ARG A 211 -15.34 -0.33 -3.53
C ARG A 211 -15.22 -0.47 -5.04
N VAL A 212 -14.29 0.26 -5.65
CA VAL A 212 -14.23 0.45 -7.11
C VAL A 212 -13.20 -0.48 -7.76
N LYS A 213 -12.24 -1.00 -6.98
CA LYS A 213 -11.19 -1.95 -7.41
C LYS A 213 -10.47 -1.55 -8.71
N LYS A 214 -10.14 -0.26 -8.83
CA LYS A 214 -9.35 0.25 -9.96
C LYS A 214 -7.87 -0.02 -9.76
N THR A 215 -7.12 -0.09 -10.86
CA THR A 215 -5.65 -0.20 -10.80
C THR A 215 -5.06 1.18 -10.58
N ILE A 216 -4.26 1.37 -9.54
CA ILE A 216 -3.75 2.69 -9.14
C ILE A 216 -2.22 2.69 -9.23
N VAL A 217 -1.66 3.70 -9.89
CA VAL A 217 -0.23 4.02 -9.82
C VAL A 217 -0.10 5.37 -9.14
N PHE A 218 0.37 5.36 -7.89
CA PHE A 218 0.42 6.53 -7.02
C PHE A 218 1.86 6.94 -6.74
N ILE A 219 2.22 8.19 -7.00
CA ILE A 219 3.52 8.74 -6.64
C ILE A 219 3.42 9.46 -5.31
N THR A 220 4.36 9.15 -4.42
CA THR A 220 4.61 9.94 -3.23
C THR A 220 6.10 10.03 -2.92
N HIS A 221 6.46 10.98 -2.06
CA HIS A 221 7.77 11.07 -1.43
C HIS A 221 7.72 10.69 0.05
N ASP A 222 6.53 10.47 0.60
CA ASP A 222 6.28 10.15 1.99
C ASP A 222 6.11 8.63 2.15
N LEU A 223 6.99 8.04 2.97
CA LEU A 223 7.04 6.61 3.17
C LEU A 223 5.82 6.11 3.96
N ASP A 224 5.33 6.88 4.93
CA ASP A 224 4.16 6.49 5.71
C ASP A 224 2.93 6.33 4.80
N GLU A 225 2.79 7.21 3.81
CA GLU A 225 1.70 7.09 2.82
C GLU A 225 1.81 5.79 2.04
N ALA A 226 3.02 5.49 1.54
CA ALA A 226 3.25 4.31 0.71
C ALA A 226 2.99 3.01 1.47
N LEU A 227 3.39 2.97 2.74
CA LEU A 227 3.20 1.81 3.61
C LEU A 227 1.73 1.62 3.99
N GLN A 228 0.97 2.71 4.09
CA GLN A 228 -0.45 2.65 4.47
C GLN A 228 -1.37 2.21 3.33
N VAL A 229 -1.10 2.63 2.09
CA VAL A 229 -2.03 2.41 0.96
C VAL A 229 -1.50 1.45 -0.10
N GLY A 230 -0.19 1.19 -0.16
CA GLY A 230 0.44 0.46 -1.26
C GLY A 230 0.42 -1.05 -1.05
N ASP A 231 -0.07 -1.78 -2.04
CA ASP A 231 0.11 -3.23 -2.11
C ASP A 231 1.58 -3.57 -2.42
N ARG A 232 2.20 -2.77 -3.31
CA ARG A 232 3.60 -2.86 -3.70
C ARG A 232 4.20 -1.48 -3.89
N ILE A 233 5.49 -1.37 -3.60
CA ILE A 233 6.27 -0.15 -3.66
C ILE A 233 7.40 -0.32 -4.69
N VAL A 234 7.54 0.65 -5.59
CA VAL A 234 8.66 0.82 -6.52
C VAL A 234 9.50 1.98 -6.02
N LEU A 235 10.64 1.70 -5.40
CA LEU A 235 11.56 2.73 -4.94
C LEU A 235 12.49 3.14 -6.07
N MET A 236 12.56 4.44 -6.37
CA MET A 236 13.35 5.00 -7.45
C MET A 236 14.44 5.95 -6.94
N LYS A 237 15.60 5.90 -7.59
CA LYS A 237 16.74 6.81 -7.40
C LYS A 237 17.41 7.10 -8.73
N ASP A 238 17.72 8.38 -8.98
CA ASP A 238 18.48 8.81 -10.16
C ASP A 238 17.93 8.28 -11.51
N GLY A 239 16.60 8.18 -11.61
CA GLY A 239 15.88 7.69 -12.79
C GLY A 239 15.76 6.17 -12.89
N ARG A 240 16.28 5.42 -11.92
CA ARG A 240 16.31 3.94 -11.94
C ARG A 240 15.47 3.37 -10.80
N VAL A 241 14.94 2.17 -11.02
CA VAL A 241 14.35 1.37 -9.95
C VAL A 241 15.48 0.80 -9.10
N VAL A 242 15.37 0.99 -7.79
CA VAL A 242 16.32 0.49 -6.79
C VAL A 242 15.81 -0.81 -6.18
N GLN A 243 14.53 -0.85 -5.83
CA GLN A 243 13.87 -2.02 -5.23
C GLN A 243 12.39 -1.99 -5.58
N ILE A 244 11.82 -3.18 -5.76
CA ILE A 244 10.38 -3.40 -5.86
C ILE A 244 10.03 -4.47 -4.84
N GLY A 245 9.01 -4.23 -4.03
CA GLY A 245 8.55 -5.20 -3.04
C GLY A 245 7.27 -4.75 -2.37
N THR A 246 6.70 -5.63 -1.56
CA THR A 246 5.64 -5.29 -0.61
C THR A 246 6.18 -4.32 0.45
N PRO A 247 5.31 -3.57 1.15
CA PRO A 247 5.71 -2.77 2.32
C PRO A 247 6.60 -3.54 3.30
N GLU A 248 6.25 -4.78 3.63
CA GLU A 248 7.02 -5.63 4.53
C GLU A 248 8.42 -5.98 3.98
N GLU A 249 8.55 -6.25 2.68
CA GLU A 249 9.85 -6.54 2.05
C GLU A 249 10.76 -5.31 1.98
N ILE A 250 10.20 -4.12 1.72
CA ILE A 250 10.97 -2.87 1.71
C ILE A 250 11.56 -2.58 3.10
N LEU A 251 10.81 -2.86 4.15
CA LEU A 251 11.21 -2.59 5.52
C LEU A 251 12.17 -3.65 6.07
N ASN A 252 11.84 -4.94 5.91
CA ASN A 252 12.61 -6.03 6.52
C ASN A 252 13.83 -6.45 5.69
N ASN A 253 13.81 -6.21 4.37
CA ASN A 253 14.87 -6.65 3.46
C ASN A 253 15.29 -5.51 2.51
N PRO A 254 15.83 -4.39 3.03
CA PRO A 254 16.27 -3.29 2.19
C PRO A 254 17.43 -3.73 1.28
N ALA A 255 17.35 -3.42 -0.01
CA ALA A 255 18.28 -3.94 -1.02
C ALA A 255 19.68 -3.28 -0.97
N ASN A 256 19.81 -2.12 -0.34
CA ASN A 256 21.08 -1.40 -0.17
C ASN A 256 20.94 -0.27 0.85
N ALA A 257 22.08 0.34 1.21
CA ALA A 257 22.18 1.47 2.13
C ALA A 257 21.31 2.70 1.80
N TYR A 258 20.90 2.89 0.54
CA TYR A 258 19.95 3.97 0.22
C TYR A 258 18.53 3.61 0.65
N VAL A 259 18.12 2.34 0.52
CA VAL A 259 16.83 1.86 1.00
C VAL A 259 16.80 1.84 2.52
N GLU A 260 17.86 1.33 3.16
CA GLU A 260 18.01 1.33 4.64
C GLU A 260 17.77 2.72 5.21
N ARG A 261 18.48 3.73 4.70
CA ARG A 261 18.30 5.14 5.12
C ARG A 261 16.90 5.69 4.89
N PHE A 262 16.17 5.14 3.92
CA PHE A 262 14.80 5.58 3.64
C PHE A 262 13.81 5.05 4.69
N VAL A 263 14.10 3.88 5.29
CA VAL A 263 13.20 3.19 6.23
C VAL A 263 13.58 3.39 7.70
N GLU A 264 14.76 3.94 8.01
CA GLU A 264 15.32 4.12 9.37
C GLU A 264 14.38 4.72 10.43
N ASN A 265 13.41 5.57 10.04
CA ASN A 265 12.55 6.31 10.99
C ASN A 265 11.06 5.92 10.90
N VAL A 266 10.76 4.75 10.35
CA VAL A 266 9.37 4.28 10.19
C VAL A 266 8.86 3.60 11.45
N ASP A 267 7.65 3.95 11.87
CA ASP A 267 6.92 3.21 12.90
C ASP A 267 6.39 1.87 12.36
N MET A 268 7.23 0.84 12.50
CA MET A 268 6.98 -0.53 12.04
C MET A 268 5.71 -1.15 12.62
N SER A 269 5.25 -0.71 13.80
CA SER A 269 4.06 -1.26 14.46
C SER A 269 2.77 -1.07 13.64
N ARG A 270 2.77 -0.10 12.72
CA ARG A 270 1.61 0.23 11.87
C ARG A 270 1.53 -0.61 10.61
N VAL A 271 2.66 -1.13 10.15
CA VAL A 271 2.76 -1.85 8.87
C VAL A 271 2.75 -3.36 9.08
N LEU A 272 3.37 -3.82 10.16
CA LEU A 272 3.41 -5.24 10.48
C LEU A 272 2.03 -5.74 10.87
N THR A 273 1.77 -6.98 10.46
CA THR A 273 0.51 -7.68 10.74
C THR A 273 0.72 -8.85 11.71
N ALA A 274 -0.36 -9.44 12.22
CA ALA A 274 -0.27 -10.67 13.02
C ALA A 274 0.46 -11.80 12.27
N GLN A 275 0.42 -11.80 10.94
CA GLN A 275 1.11 -12.76 10.10
C GLN A 275 2.64 -12.66 10.20
N SER A 276 3.21 -11.44 10.31
CA SER A 276 4.66 -11.24 10.35
C SER A 276 5.31 -11.79 11.63
N VAL A 277 4.53 -11.87 12.71
CA VAL A 277 4.95 -12.41 14.01
C VAL A 277 4.30 -13.76 14.34
N LEU A 278 3.68 -14.40 13.35
CA LEU A 278 2.94 -15.64 13.53
C LEU A 278 3.89 -16.79 13.93
N GLN A 279 3.57 -17.42 15.06
CA GLN A 279 4.27 -18.61 15.52
C GLN A 279 3.34 -19.83 15.44
N ARG A 280 3.92 -21.01 15.17
CA ARG A 280 3.13 -22.26 15.18
C ARG A 280 2.65 -22.58 16.59
N ALA A 281 1.36 -22.87 16.74
CA ALA A 281 0.80 -23.41 17.97
C ALA A 281 1.27 -24.87 18.16
N ARG A 282 2.35 -25.08 18.91
CA ARG A 282 2.99 -26.40 19.06
C ARG A 282 2.13 -27.40 19.81
N VAL A 283 1.38 -26.93 20.81
CA VAL A 283 0.56 -27.77 21.68
C VAL A 283 -0.80 -27.10 21.91
N VAL A 284 -1.85 -27.89 21.81
CA VAL A 284 -3.25 -27.50 22.02
C VAL A 284 -3.98 -28.54 22.88
N ALA A 285 -5.08 -28.12 23.50
CA ALA A 285 -6.01 -28.98 24.20
C ALA A 285 -7.28 -29.21 23.38
N PHE A 286 -7.98 -30.31 23.67
CA PHE A 286 -9.30 -30.60 23.11
C PHE A 286 -10.36 -30.56 24.22
N PRO A 287 -11.64 -30.22 23.93
CA PRO A 287 -12.69 -30.15 24.95
C PRO A 287 -12.83 -31.44 25.80
N ASN A 288 -12.61 -32.60 25.18
CA ASN A 288 -12.69 -33.91 25.83
C ASN A 288 -11.39 -34.32 26.57
N ASP A 289 -10.33 -33.50 26.54
CA ASP A 289 -9.13 -33.78 27.32
C ASP A 289 -9.43 -33.68 28.82
N GLY A 290 -8.79 -34.56 29.61
CA GLY A 290 -8.85 -34.48 31.06
C GLY A 290 -7.92 -33.40 31.63
N PRO A 291 -8.28 -32.75 32.76
CA PRO A 291 -7.48 -31.66 33.33
C PRO A 291 -6.01 -32.01 33.62
N ARG A 292 -5.73 -33.26 34.02
CA ARG A 292 -4.33 -33.75 34.23
C ARG A 292 -3.53 -33.81 32.93
N THR A 293 -4.16 -34.17 31.82
CA THR A 293 -3.52 -34.22 30.50
C THR A 293 -3.15 -32.80 30.06
N VAL A 294 -4.06 -31.84 30.27
CA VAL A 294 -3.86 -30.43 29.95
C VAL A 294 -2.71 -29.84 30.78
N LEU A 295 -2.68 -30.09 32.10
CA LEU A 295 -1.57 -29.66 32.95
C LEU A 295 -0.22 -30.26 32.56
N ARG A 296 -0.19 -31.53 32.13
CA ARG A 296 1.04 -32.16 31.62
C ARG A 296 1.51 -31.48 30.33
N LYS A 297 0.61 -31.30 29.36
CA LYS A 297 0.89 -30.56 28.11
C LYS A 297 1.44 -29.15 28.38
N MET A 298 0.87 -28.44 29.35
CA MET A 298 1.34 -27.14 29.81
C MET A 298 2.75 -27.20 30.40
N ALA A 299 3.02 -28.18 31.27
CA ALA A 299 4.32 -28.34 31.90
C ALA A 299 5.42 -28.69 30.89
N ASP A 300 5.13 -29.54 29.91
CA ASP A 300 6.09 -30.00 28.90
C ASP A 300 6.59 -28.83 28.02
N GLU A 301 5.73 -27.85 27.71
CA GLU A 301 6.06 -26.66 26.90
C GLU A 301 6.28 -25.40 27.73
N ASN A 302 6.26 -25.50 29.06
CA ASN A 302 6.36 -24.37 30.00
C ASN A 302 5.32 -23.25 29.73
N TYR A 303 4.07 -23.63 29.50
CA TYR A 303 2.95 -22.72 29.27
C TYR A 303 2.03 -22.60 30.48
N ALA A 304 1.52 -21.38 30.72
CA ALA A 304 0.53 -21.11 31.77
C ALA A 304 -0.93 -21.23 31.29
N SER A 305 -1.13 -21.32 29.97
CA SER A 305 -2.43 -21.53 29.33
C SER A 305 -2.26 -22.32 28.03
N LEU A 306 -3.34 -22.97 27.57
CA LEU A 306 -3.41 -23.64 26.27
C LEU A 306 -4.64 -23.18 25.51
N LEU A 307 -4.50 -23.11 24.18
CA LEU A 307 -5.65 -23.00 23.30
C LEU A 307 -6.43 -24.31 23.30
N VAL A 308 -7.75 -24.20 23.33
CA VAL A 308 -8.67 -25.31 23.20
C VAL A 308 -9.28 -25.25 21.81
N VAL A 309 -9.14 -26.33 21.05
CA VAL A 309 -9.61 -26.44 19.67
C VAL A 309 -10.38 -27.73 19.45
N ASN A 310 -11.23 -27.76 18.43
CA ASN A 310 -11.81 -29.01 17.94
C ASN A 310 -10.79 -29.82 17.13
N ARG A 311 -11.15 -31.05 16.75
CA ARG A 311 -10.27 -31.94 15.97
C ARG A 311 -9.91 -31.40 14.59
N ASP A 312 -10.75 -30.54 14.03
CA ASP A 312 -10.53 -29.83 12.76
C ASP A 312 -9.81 -28.48 12.95
N TYR A 313 -9.26 -28.23 14.14
CA TYR A 313 -8.54 -27.03 14.55
C TYR A 313 -9.37 -25.75 14.63
N THR A 314 -10.71 -25.83 14.64
CA THR A 314 -11.53 -24.64 14.93
C THR A 314 -11.34 -24.23 16.38
N LEU A 315 -11.12 -22.94 16.62
CA LEU A 315 -10.94 -22.38 17.96
C LEU A 315 -12.22 -22.53 18.80
N VAL A 316 -12.06 -23.07 20.00
CA VAL A 316 -13.14 -23.15 21.01
C VAL A 316 -12.90 -22.11 22.12
N GLY A 317 -11.64 -21.90 22.52
CA GLY A 317 -11.27 -20.90 23.52
C GLY A 317 -9.89 -21.19 24.11
N SER A 318 -9.72 -20.91 25.40
CA SER A 318 -8.48 -21.18 26.13
C SER A 318 -8.75 -21.75 27.53
N ILE A 319 -7.75 -22.41 28.11
CA ILE A 319 -7.78 -22.89 29.49
C ILE A 319 -6.48 -22.55 30.21
N SER A 320 -6.58 -22.04 31.43
CA SER A 320 -5.44 -21.70 32.29
C SER A 320 -5.00 -22.89 33.15
N ALA A 321 -3.73 -22.88 33.58
CA ALA A 321 -3.21 -23.85 34.53
C ALA A 321 -3.97 -23.81 35.87
N GLU A 322 -4.41 -22.63 36.31
CA GLU A 322 -5.20 -22.46 37.52
C GLU A 322 -6.57 -23.16 37.41
N ALA A 323 -7.28 -22.96 36.29
CA ALA A 323 -8.57 -23.59 36.02
C ALA A 323 -8.43 -25.12 35.93
N ALA A 324 -7.43 -25.61 35.19
CA ALA A 324 -7.16 -27.04 35.09
C ALA A 324 -6.77 -27.67 36.43
N SER A 325 -5.95 -26.98 37.24
CA SER A 325 -5.56 -27.41 38.60
C SER A 325 -6.76 -27.51 39.55
N LYS A 326 -7.67 -26.53 39.49
CA LYS A 326 -8.93 -26.56 40.25
C LYS A 326 -9.80 -27.76 39.83
N ALA A 327 -9.93 -27.98 38.53
CA ALA A 327 -10.71 -29.09 37.98
C ALA A 327 -10.20 -30.48 38.39
N VAL A 328 -8.88 -30.65 38.54
CA VAL A 328 -8.31 -31.89 39.09
C VAL A 328 -8.77 -32.13 40.54
N ARG A 329 -8.83 -31.07 41.37
CA ARG A 329 -9.31 -31.18 42.75
C ARG A 329 -10.80 -31.46 42.82
N ASP A 330 -11.56 -30.86 41.91
CA ASP A 330 -13.02 -30.98 41.84
C ASP A 330 -13.48 -32.29 41.16
N GLY A 331 -12.54 -33.14 40.69
CA GLY A 331 -12.85 -34.44 40.10
C GLY A 331 -13.45 -34.38 38.70
N VAL A 332 -13.22 -33.28 37.96
CA VAL A 332 -13.76 -33.08 36.61
C VAL A 332 -13.07 -34.00 35.59
N GLU A 333 -13.86 -34.68 34.77
CA GLU A 333 -13.35 -35.63 33.75
C GLU A 333 -12.92 -34.97 32.44
N HIS A 334 -13.61 -33.90 32.02
CA HIS A 334 -13.38 -33.20 30.75
C HIS A 334 -13.33 -31.69 30.94
N ILE A 335 -12.49 -30.99 30.15
CA ILE A 335 -12.29 -29.56 30.28
C ILE A 335 -13.32 -28.68 29.55
N GLU A 336 -14.26 -29.26 28.79
CA GLU A 336 -15.24 -28.53 27.97
C GLU A 336 -15.97 -27.42 28.73
N SER A 337 -16.41 -27.67 29.96
CA SER A 337 -17.11 -26.68 30.79
C SER A 337 -16.21 -25.62 31.42
N LEU A 338 -14.90 -25.71 31.20
CA LEU A 338 -13.86 -24.85 31.80
C LEU A 338 -13.17 -23.99 30.75
N VAL A 339 -13.57 -24.12 29.48
CA VAL A 339 -13.01 -23.33 28.39
C VAL A 339 -13.51 -21.90 28.53
N GLU A 340 -12.57 -20.97 28.60
CA GLU A 340 -12.85 -19.54 28.63
C GLU A 340 -12.78 -18.97 27.21
N GLU A 341 -13.66 -18.01 26.92
CA GLU A 341 -13.63 -17.26 25.67
C GLU A 341 -12.28 -16.52 25.55
N THR A 342 -11.71 -16.53 24.36
CA THR A 342 -10.40 -15.93 24.09
C THR A 342 -10.51 -14.99 22.90
N PRO A 343 -9.89 -13.79 22.95
CA PRO A 343 -9.80 -12.96 21.77
C PRO A 343 -9.01 -13.68 20.68
N SER A 344 -9.34 -13.41 19.43
CA SER A 344 -8.62 -13.93 18.26
C SER A 344 -8.47 -12.85 17.20
N VAL A 345 -7.45 -12.98 16.37
CA VAL A 345 -7.17 -12.04 15.27
C VAL A 345 -7.01 -12.75 13.94
N THR A 346 -7.17 -12.03 12.85
CA THR A 346 -6.88 -12.55 11.50
C THR A 346 -5.39 -12.35 11.15
N PRO A 347 -4.82 -13.06 10.16
CA PRO A 347 -3.44 -12.85 9.73
C PRO A 347 -3.14 -11.40 9.33
N SER A 348 -4.09 -10.73 8.71
CA SER A 348 -3.99 -9.33 8.27
C SER A 348 -4.20 -8.30 9.37
N GLU A 349 -4.45 -8.72 10.61
CA GLU A 349 -4.67 -7.80 11.72
C GLU A 349 -3.42 -6.96 12.01
N SER A 350 -3.57 -5.65 12.22
CA SER A 350 -2.43 -4.76 12.50
C SER A 350 -1.78 -5.09 13.84
N LEU A 351 -0.43 -5.06 13.86
CA LEU A 351 0.34 -5.28 15.08
C LEU A 351 -0.02 -4.28 16.19
N MET A 352 -0.42 -3.04 15.85
CA MET A 352 -0.94 -2.07 16.82
C MET A 352 -2.19 -2.55 17.55
N ASN A 353 -3.15 -3.13 16.83
CA ASN A 353 -4.35 -3.70 17.46
C ASN A 353 -3.99 -4.94 18.29
N VAL A 354 -3.09 -5.79 17.76
CA VAL A 354 -2.55 -6.94 18.50
C VAL A 354 -1.88 -6.50 19.81
N ILE A 355 -1.07 -5.42 19.80
CA ILE A 355 -0.45 -4.84 21.00
C ILE A 355 -1.53 -4.35 21.97
N GLY A 356 -2.58 -3.72 21.48
CA GLY A 356 -3.73 -3.28 22.28
C GLY A 356 -4.41 -4.47 22.99
N ILE A 357 -4.72 -5.54 22.26
CA ILE A 357 -5.29 -6.77 22.82
C ILE A 357 -4.33 -7.37 23.84
N LEU A 358 -3.06 -7.50 23.48
CA LEU A 358 -2.01 -8.02 24.35
C LEU A 358 -1.66 -7.09 25.50
N ALA A 359 -2.16 -5.86 25.60
CA ALA A 359 -1.97 -5.06 26.79
C ALA A 359 -2.73 -5.69 27.96
N ASP A 360 -3.99 -6.04 27.72
CA ASP A 360 -4.91 -6.61 28.71
C ASP A 360 -4.92 -8.15 28.72
N TRP A 361 -4.66 -8.77 27.57
CA TRP A 361 -4.61 -10.22 27.43
C TRP A 361 -3.22 -10.77 27.78
N ARG A 362 -3.16 -11.72 28.71
CA ARG A 362 -1.90 -12.28 29.25
C ARG A 362 -1.48 -13.60 28.61
N TRP A 363 -2.32 -14.16 27.75
CA TRP A 363 -2.14 -15.49 27.18
C TRP A 363 -1.76 -15.44 25.71
N LEU A 364 -1.53 -16.61 25.11
CA LEU A 364 -1.31 -16.74 23.67
C LEU A 364 -2.52 -16.15 22.93
N LEU A 365 -2.27 -15.31 21.94
CA LEU A 365 -3.33 -14.75 21.10
C LEU A 365 -3.45 -15.61 19.83
N PRO A 366 -4.55 -16.38 19.65
CA PRO A 366 -4.74 -17.18 18.45
C PRO A 366 -4.94 -16.31 17.20
N VAL A 367 -4.29 -16.73 16.11
CA VAL A 367 -4.52 -16.20 14.77
C VAL A 367 -5.38 -17.21 14.01
N VAL A 368 -6.53 -16.78 13.52
CA VAL A 368 -7.54 -17.64 12.89
C VAL A 368 -7.86 -17.22 11.45
N ASP A 369 -8.27 -18.19 10.63
CA ASP A 369 -8.84 -17.93 9.31
C ASP A 369 -10.33 -17.52 9.37
N GLU A 370 -10.93 -17.28 8.20
CA GLU A 370 -12.34 -16.94 8.02
C GLU A 370 -13.33 -18.01 8.52
N ASN A 371 -12.87 -19.26 8.71
CA ASN A 371 -13.65 -20.37 9.25
C ASN A 371 -13.34 -20.63 10.73
N ASN A 372 -12.68 -19.68 11.41
CA ASN A 372 -12.25 -19.78 12.81
C ASN A 372 -11.25 -20.91 13.08
N LYS A 373 -10.50 -21.36 12.05
CA LYS A 373 -9.43 -22.36 12.23
C LYS A 373 -8.14 -21.69 12.67
N VAL A 374 -7.50 -22.25 13.68
CA VAL A 374 -6.24 -21.72 14.21
C VAL A 374 -5.10 -21.97 13.22
N LEU A 375 -4.51 -20.88 12.74
CA LEU A 375 -3.31 -20.88 11.89
C LEU A 375 -2.03 -20.86 12.73
N GLY A 376 -2.10 -20.24 13.91
CA GLY A 376 -0.98 -20.12 14.83
C GLY A 376 -1.31 -19.21 16.02
N VAL A 377 -0.27 -18.70 16.65
CA VAL A 377 -0.38 -17.80 17.81
C VAL A 377 0.58 -16.63 17.68
N VAL A 378 0.21 -15.51 18.28
CA VAL A 378 1.10 -14.38 18.55
C VAL A 378 1.42 -14.34 20.04
N THR A 379 2.69 -14.07 20.36
CA THR A 379 3.20 -13.94 21.73
C THR A 379 3.74 -12.53 21.97
N ARG A 380 3.67 -12.04 23.21
CA ARG A 380 4.27 -10.74 23.59
C ARG A 380 5.77 -10.70 23.23
N ALA A 381 6.48 -11.81 23.46
CA ALA A 381 7.88 -11.93 23.07
C ALA A 381 8.06 -11.81 21.56
N GLY A 382 7.26 -12.51 20.75
CA GLY A 382 7.31 -12.42 19.29
C GLY A 382 7.05 -11.00 18.77
N VAL A 383 6.07 -10.30 19.36
CA VAL A 383 5.81 -8.88 19.05
C VAL A 383 7.00 -8.00 19.41
N LEU A 384 7.54 -8.13 20.64
CA LEU A 384 8.68 -7.33 21.08
C LEU A 384 9.94 -7.62 20.27
N THR A 385 10.22 -8.87 19.92
CA THR A 385 11.34 -9.25 19.06
C THR A 385 11.19 -8.61 17.68
N ALA A 386 10.00 -8.65 17.07
CA ALA A 386 9.77 -8.02 15.78
C ALA A 386 9.87 -6.48 15.85
N LEU A 387 9.62 -5.86 16.99
CA LEU A 387 9.87 -4.42 17.19
C LEU A 387 11.36 -4.13 17.48
N ALA A 388 12.06 -5.03 18.17
CA ALA A 388 13.44 -4.85 18.63
C ALA A 388 14.49 -5.18 17.57
N GLU A 389 14.34 -6.28 16.82
CA GLU A 389 15.22 -6.63 15.69
C GLU A 389 15.28 -5.52 14.64
N ASN A 390 14.24 -4.69 14.59
CA ASN A 390 14.13 -3.53 13.71
C ASN A 390 14.62 -2.21 14.33
N ASN A 391 14.81 -2.16 15.66
CA ASN A 391 15.45 -1.03 16.37
C ASN A 391 16.95 -1.25 16.56
N ASP A 392 17.48 -2.49 16.64
CA ASP A 392 18.93 -2.73 16.82
C ASP A 392 19.77 -2.28 15.60
N THR A 393 19.16 -2.11 14.44
CA THR A 393 19.77 -1.42 13.29
C THR A 393 19.98 0.08 13.52
N SER A 394 19.26 0.73 14.45
CA SER A 394 19.43 2.16 14.76
C SER A 394 20.53 2.43 15.79
N ASP A 395 20.74 1.52 16.75
CA ASP A 395 21.68 1.75 17.87
C ASP A 395 23.12 1.28 17.57
N SER A 396 23.31 0.31 16.67
CA SER A 396 24.65 -0.23 16.39
C SER A 396 25.58 0.69 15.58
N GLU A 397 25.07 1.76 14.97
CA GLU A 397 25.88 2.77 14.26
C GLU A 397 26.12 4.06 15.06
N ALA A 398 25.29 4.39 16.06
CA ALA A 398 25.53 5.51 16.96
C ALA A 398 26.83 5.32 17.78
N GLU A 399 27.17 4.07 18.14
CA GLU A 399 28.44 3.75 18.82
C GLU A 399 29.65 3.72 17.88
N ARG A 400 29.45 3.69 16.54
CA ARG A 400 30.55 3.71 15.56
C ARG A 400 30.89 5.11 15.05
N SER A 401 29.98 6.08 15.15
CA SER A 401 30.32 7.47 14.78
C SER A 401 31.10 8.23 15.86
N ASP A 402 31.02 7.79 17.12
CA ASP A 402 31.79 8.39 18.22
C ASP A 402 33.21 7.79 18.37
N ALA A 403 33.59 6.83 17.52
CA ALA A 403 34.88 6.14 17.55
C ALA A 403 35.75 6.31 16.27
N ALA A 404 35.42 7.25 15.38
CA ALA A 404 36.17 7.51 14.14
C ALA A 404 36.70 8.96 14.02
#